data_AF-A0A7V9Q221-F1
#
_entry.id   AF-A0A7V9Q221-F1
#
_cell.length_a   1.000
_cell.length_b   1.000
_cell.length_c   1.000
_cell.angle_alpha   90.00
_cell.angle_beta   90.00
_cell.angle_gamma   90.00
#
_symmetry.space_group_name_H-M   'P 1'
#
loop_
_entity.id
_entity.type
_entity.pdbx_description
1 polymer ?
#
loop_
_entity_poly.entity_id
_entity_poly.type
_entity_poly.pdbx_seq_one_letter_code
_entity_poly.pdbx_strand_id
1 'polypeptide(L)'
;MTRPHHGPPDASLAPRYSGIRTFARCPHNDDHANADVAVVGIPFDTATSYRTGARFGPAAIRDQSQLLRPWHPVHAVDVFAALSVIDAGDLAVTPGNAERTAEQIAAGLEPILAAGAVPIVLGGDHSIVLGELRAHARRHGPVGVVLLDAHADTWDAYYGERYFHGTPFRRALEEGLIDPHRSLLAGMRGPLYAAADLDEPRSWGFEIVTGDELRTWSPEHYGRRVRERLGTGPAYLSFDIDVLDPAFAPGT
;
A
#
# COMPACT_ATOMS: atom_id res chain seq x y z
N MET A 1 -3.14 -2.28 34.49
CA MET A 1 -3.61 -3.41 33.66
C MET A 1 -2.76 -3.42 32.40
N THR A 2 -2.23 -4.58 32.00
CA THR A 2 -1.46 -4.71 30.75
C THR A 2 -2.40 -4.53 29.56
N ARG A 3 -1.99 -3.75 28.55
CA ARG A 3 -2.73 -3.56 27.29
C ARG A 3 -3.02 -4.95 26.68
N PRO A 4 -4.24 -5.22 26.17
CA PRO A 4 -4.50 -6.41 25.36
C PRO A 4 -3.47 -6.53 24.23
N HIS A 5 -3.09 -7.76 23.91
CA HIS A 5 -2.11 -8.05 22.87
C HIS A 5 -2.70 -9.06 21.89
N HIS A 6 -2.80 -8.64 20.63
CA HIS A 6 -3.46 -9.39 19.56
C HIS A 6 -2.43 -10.03 18.64
N GLY A 7 -2.64 -11.30 18.29
CA GLY A 7 -1.74 -12.05 17.41
C GLY A 7 -2.34 -13.38 16.98
N PRO A 8 -1.67 -14.10 16.08
CA PRO A 8 -2.17 -15.37 15.58
C PRO A 8 -2.16 -16.45 16.66
N PRO A 9 -3.09 -17.42 16.61
CA PRO A 9 -3.09 -18.54 17.54
C PRO A 9 -1.90 -19.46 17.28
N ASP A 10 -1.51 -20.22 18.31
CA ASP A 10 -0.45 -21.24 18.19
C ASP A 10 -0.81 -22.25 17.08
N ALA A 11 0.03 -22.27 16.04
CA ALA A 11 -0.13 -23.16 14.89
C ALA A 11 0.18 -24.63 15.20
N SER A 12 0.72 -24.94 16.38
CA SER A 12 0.91 -26.32 16.86
C SER A 12 -0.40 -26.96 17.35
N LEU A 13 -1.37 -26.14 17.77
CA LEU A 13 -2.65 -26.60 18.32
C LEU A 13 -3.69 -26.90 17.23
N ALA A 14 -3.61 -26.22 16.09
CA ALA A 14 -4.53 -26.42 14.97
C ALA A 14 -3.83 -26.16 13.62
N PRO A 15 -4.06 -27.01 12.60
CA PRO A 15 -3.49 -26.82 11.28
C PRO A 15 -3.87 -25.46 10.67
N ARG A 16 -2.91 -24.83 9.96
CA ARG A 16 -3.05 -23.50 9.35
C ARG A 16 -4.22 -23.38 8.36
N TYR A 17 -4.63 -24.49 7.75
CA TYR A 17 -5.78 -24.51 6.83
C TYR A 17 -7.14 -24.50 7.55
N SER A 18 -7.19 -24.50 8.88
CA SER A 18 -8.44 -24.43 9.66
C SER A 18 -8.71 -23.01 10.20
N GLY A 19 -9.97 -22.74 10.56
CA GLY A 19 -10.40 -21.46 11.12
C GLY A 19 -10.85 -20.44 10.08
N ILE A 20 -11.21 -19.24 10.56
CA ILE A 20 -11.63 -18.10 9.73
C ILE A 20 -10.38 -17.52 9.04
N ARG A 21 -10.52 -17.15 7.76
CA ARG A 21 -9.43 -16.61 6.92
C ARG A 21 -9.23 -15.11 7.14
N THR A 22 -8.54 -14.76 8.22
CA THR A 22 -7.98 -13.42 8.47
C THR A 22 -6.50 -13.36 8.11
N PHE A 23 -5.97 -12.15 7.94
CA PHE A 23 -4.55 -11.92 7.65
C PHE A 23 -3.67 -12.52 8.73
N ALA A 24 -2.75 -13.39 8.31
CA ALA A 24 -1.84 -14.14 9.15
C ALA A 24 -2.51 -14.94 10.29
N ARG A 25 -3.84 -15.15 10.25
CA ARG A 25 -4.67 -15.71 11.34
C ARG A 25 -4.79 -14.80 12.58
N CYS A 26 -4.50 -13.50 12.45
CA CYS A 26 -4.73 -12.52 13.51
C CYS A 26 -6.23 -12.40 13.82
N PRO A 27 -6.63 -12.02 15.05
CA PRO A 27 -8.04 -11.88 15.38
C PRO A 27 -8.71 -10.80 14.53
N HIS A 28 -9.94 -11.06 14.10
CA HIS A 28 -10.80 -10.05 13.48
C HIS A 28 -11.48 -9.22 14.56
N ASN A 29 -11.15 -7.93 14.65
CA ASN A 29 -11.81 -6.96 15.52
C ASN A 29 -11.48 -5.52 15.09
N ASP A 30 -12.11 -4.55 15.76
CA ASP A 30 -11.95 -3.10 15.57
C ASP A 30 -11.27 -2.43 16.78
N ASP A 31 -10.50 -3.20 17.57
CA ASP A 31 -9.81 -2.71 18.78
C ASP A 31 -8.52 -1.95 18.44
N HIS A 32 -8.65 -0.91 17.60
CA HIS A 32 -7.53 -0.12 17.10
C HIS A 32 -6.73 0.54 18.24
N ALA A 33 -7.39 0.90 19.35
CA ALA A 33 -6.74 1.48 20.53
C ALA A 33 -5.75 0.50 21.19
N ASN A 34 -5.92 -0.82 21.02
CA ASN A 34 -5.01 -1.83 21.55
C ASN A 34 -4.16 -2.55 20.48
N ALA A 35 -4.20 -2.08 19.24
CA ALA A 35 -3.35 -2.55 18.16
C ALA A 35 -2.16 -1.60 17.93
N ASP A 36 -1.02 -2.16 17.54
CA ASP A 36 0.09 -1.41 16.94
C ASP A 36 -0.06 -1.38 15.41
N VAL A 37 -0.63 -2.45 14.84
CA VAL A 37 -0.90 -2.60 13.41
C VAL A 37 -2.34 -3.07 13.19
N ALA A 38 -3.05 -2.40 12.28
CA ALA A 38 -4.35 -2.83 11.80
C ALA A 38 -4.26 -3.18 10.31
N VAL A 39 -4.53 -4.43 9.97
CA VAL A 39 -4.57 -4.87 8.56
C VAL A 39 -5.97 -4.62 8.01
N VAL A 40 -6.07 -3.96 6.86
CA VAL A 40 -7.34 -3.54 6.27
C VAL A 40 -7.35 -3.93 4.80
N GLY A 41 -8.44 -4.48 4.29
CA GLY A 41 -8.61 -4.70 2.85
C GLY A 41 -9.41 -3.61 2.16
N ILE A 42 -9.06 -3.30 0.91
CA ILE A 42 -9.83 -2.38 0.05
C ILE A 42 -10.15 -3.10 -1.27
N PRO A 43 -11.24 -3.87 -1.34
CA PRO A 43 -11.58 -4.71 -2.49
C PRO A 43 -12.21 -3.88 -3.64
N PHE A 44 -11.42 -3.05 -4.32
CA PHE A 44 -11.88 -2.15 -5.38
C PHE A 44 -10.98 -2.20 -6.63
N ASP A 45 -11.58 -2.32 -7.82
CA ASP A 45 -10.83 -2.28 -9.09
C ASP A 45 -11.60 -1.59 -10.23
N THR A 46 -12.56 -0.72 -9.90
CA THR A 46 -13.37 -0.07 -10.96
C THR A 46 -12.63 1.07 -11.67
N ALA A 47 -11.44 1.43 -11.21
CA ALA A 47 -10.55 2.41 -11.83
C ALA A 47 -9.49 1.76 -12.74
N THR A 48 -9.54 0.42 -12.90
CA THR A 48 -8.64 -0.33 -13.77
C THR A 48 -9.01 -0.13 -15.24
N SER A 49 -8.02 0.21 -16.07
CA SER A 49 -8.24 0.46 -17.50
C SER A 49 -8.11 -0.78 -18.41
N TYR A 50 -7.58 -1.90 -17.90
CA TYR A 50 -7.32 -3.10 -18.71
C TYR A 50 -7.91 -4.39 -18.11
N ARG A 51 -7.19 -5.11 -17.25
CA ARG A 51 -7.65 -6.39 -16.66
C ARG A 51 -8.17 -6.19 -15.25
N THR A 52 -9.49 -6.33 -15.07
CA THR A 52 -10.10 -6.31 -13.73
C THR A 52 -9.81 -7.61 -12.96
N GLY A 53 -9.94 -7.57 -11.64
CA GLY A 53 -9.79 -8.74 -10.77
C GLY A 53 -9.19 -8.40 -9.40
N ALA A 54 -8.50 -7.26 -9.30
CA ALA A 54 -7.84 -6.83 -8.06
C ALA A 54 -8.81 -6.65 -6.88
N ARG A 55 -10.12 -6.47 -7.11
CA ARG A 55 -11.14 -6.49 -6.04
C ARG A 55 -11.14 -7.78 -5.21
N PHE A 56 -10.63 -8.89 -5.75
CA PHE A 56 -10.50 -10.17 -5.04
C PHE A 56 -9.14 -10.34 -4.36
N GLY A 57 -8.21 -9.40 -4.56
CA GLY A 57 -6.87 -9.37 -3.99
C GLY A 57 -6.85 -9.50 -2.46
N PRO A 58 -7.61 -8.70 -1.69
CA PRO A 58 -7.56 -8.75 -0.23
C PRO A 58 -7.93 -10.13 0.31
N ALA A 59 -8.96 -10.76 -0.24
CA ALA A 59 -9.39 -12.11 0.14
C ALA A 59 -8.33 -13.17 -0.22
N ALA A 60 -7.74 -13.09 -1.42
CA ALA A 60 -6.67 -14.00 -1.85
C ALA A 60 -5.42 -13.87 -0.96
N ILE A 61 -5.02 -12.64 -0.61
CA ILE A 61 -3.89 -12.40 0.30
C ILE A 61 -4.17 -12.99 1.68
N ARG A 62 -5.36 -12.79 2.25
CA ARG A 62 -5.74 -13.41 3.54
C ARG A 62 -5.66 -14.94 3.49
N ASP A 63 -6.14 -15.55 2.41
CA ASP A 63 -6.09 -17.01 2.24
C ASP A 63 -4.65 -17.54 2.13
N GLN A 64 -3.77 -16.84 1.42
CA GLN A 64 -2.36 -17.27 1.29
C GLN A 64 -1.50 -16.92 2.52
N SER A 65 -1.88 -15.88 3.27
CA SER A 65 -1.17 -15.43 4.48
C SER A 65 -1.14 -16.47 5.61
N GLN A 66 -1.95 -17.53 5.54
CA GLN A 66 -2.00 -18.62 6.53
C GLN A 66 -0.65 -19.33 6.70
N LEU A 67 0.23 -19.22 5.69
CA LEU A 67 1.58 -19.80 5.68
C LEU A 67 2.61 -18.97 6.49
N LEU A 68 2.30 -17.74 6.87
CA LEU A 68 3.21 -16.85 7.60
C LEU A 68 3.56 -17.41 8.99
N ARG A 69 4.84 -17.33 9.35
CA ARG A 69 5.36 -17.74 10.67
C ARG A 69 5.76 -16.50 11.46
N PRO A 70 5.71 -16.55 12.80
CA PRO A 70 5.98 -15.38 13.64
C PRO A 70 7.44 -14.89 13.58
N TRP A 71 8.39 -15.81 13.49
CA TRP A 71 9.81 -15.49 13.52
C TRP A 71 10.35 -15.05 12.16
N HIS A 72 10.88 -13.82 12.10
CA HIS A 72 11.60 -13.30 10.95
C HIS A 72 13.11 -13.57 11.11
N PRO A 73 13.72 -14.47 10.31
CA PRO A 73 15.08 -14.97 10.58
C PRO A 73 16.19 -13.94 10.36
N VAL A 74 16.04 -13.01 9.41
CA VAL A 74 17.09 -12.01 9.10
C VAL A 74 17.18 -10.92 10.18
N HIS A 75 16.04 -10.45 10.68
CA HIS A 75 15.94 -9.44 11.74
C HIS A 75 15.94 -10.03 13.15
N ALA A 76 15.91 -11.37 13.27
CA ALA A 76 15.85 -12.10 14.52
C ALA A 76 14.77 -11.58 15.49
N VAL A 77 13.55 -11.41 14.97
CA VAL A 77 12.40 -10.89 15.73
C VAL A 77 11.18 -11.80 15.58
N ASP A 78 10.48 -12.03 16.68
CA ASP A 78 9.11 -12.54 16.64
C ASP A 78 8.17 -11.35 16.45
N VAL A 79 7.66 -11.19 15.22
CA VAL A 79 6.88 -10.02 14.81
C VAL A 79 5.60 -9.91 15.63
N PHE A 80 4.90 -11.03 15.82
CA PHE A 80 3.61 -11.04 16.52
C PHE A 80 3.75 -11.09 18.03
N ALA A 81 4.94 -11.33 18.59
CA ALA A 81 5.21 -11.11 20.01
C ALA A 81 5.69 -9.68 20.30
N ALA A 82 6.28 -9.01 19.32
CA ALA A 82 6.76 -7.63 19.43
C ALA A 82 5.67 -6.59 19.18
N LEU A 83 4.67 -6.92 18.35
CA LEU A 83 3.59 -6.01 17.94
C LEU A 83 2.23 -6.67 18.14
N SER A 84 1.27 -5.89 18.64
CA SER A 84 -0.14 -6.25 18.68
C SER A 84 -0.77 -6.01 17.30
N VAL A 85 -1.24 -7.07 16.64
CA VAL A 85 -1.75 -7.03 15.26
C VAL A 85 -3.18 -7.55 15.18
N ILE A 86 -4.04 -6.81 14.48
CA ILE A 86 -5.45 -7.18 14.22
C ILE A 86 -5.74 -7.18 12.72
N ASP A 87 -6.75 -7.95 12.30
CA ASP A 87 -7.38 -7.82 10.98
C ASP A 87 -8.69 -7.04 11.13
N ALA A 88 -8.71 -5.81 10.67
CA ALA A 88 -9.85 -4.91 10.75
C ALA A 88 -10.92 -5.18 9.68
N GLY A 89 -10.77 -6.24 8.87
CA GLY A 89 -11.68 -6.55 7.78
C GLY A 89 -11.49 -5.64 6.58
N ASP A 90 -12.55 -5.42 5.81
CA ASP A 90 -12.52 -4.63 4.59
C ASP A 90 -13.25 -3.30 4.76
N LEU A 91 -12.73 -2.24 4.14
CA LEU A 91 -13.46 -0.98 4.04
C LEU A 91 -14.60 -1.08 3.02
N ALA A 92 -15.66 -0.33 3.28
CA ALA A 92 -16.73 -0.16 2.31
C ALA A 92 -16.22 0.63 1.08
N VAL A 93 -16.56 0.16 -0.10
CA VAL A 93 -16.22 0.78 -1.39
C VAL A 93 -17.48 0.98 -2.21
N THR A 94 -17.43 1.86 -3.21
CA THR A 94 -18.54 2.07 -4.16
C THR A 94 -18.10 1.66 -5.57
N PRO A 95 -18.42 0.43 -6.02
CA PRO A 95 -18.14 0.01 -7.39
C PRO A 95 -18.72 1.00 -8.40
N GLY A 96 -17.96 1.34 -9.43
CA GLY A 96 -18.36 2.35 -10.43
C GLY A 96 -18.08 3.80 -10.03
N ASN A 97 -17.57 4.06 -8.82
CA ASN A 97 -17.28 5.43 -8.38
C ASN A 97 -15.98 5.48 -7.56
N ALA A 98 -14.87 5.75 -8.27
CA ALA A 98 -13.53 5.84 -7.67
C ALA A 98 -13.37 7.06 -6.74
N GLU A 99 -13.95 8.21 -7.09
CA GLU A 99 -13.88 9.43 -6.26
C GLU A 99 -14.55 9.22 -4.90
N ARG A 100 -15.79 8.71 -4.90
CA ARG A 100 -16.52 8.36 -3.67
C ARG A 100 -15.80 7.27 -2.89
N THR A 101 -15.22 6.29 -3.58
CA THR A 101 -14.44 5.24 -2.92
C THR A 101 -13.21 5.83 -2.21
N ALA A 102 -12.49 6.77 -2.82
CA ALA A 102 -11.38 7.46 -2.17
C ALA A 102 -11.80 8.23 -0.90
N GLU A 103 -13.00 8.83 -0.88
CA GLU A 103 -13.55 9.44 0.34
C GLU A 103 -13.89 8.42 1.42
N GLN A 104 -14.50 7.28 1.04
CA GLN A 104 -14.83 6.19 1.96
C GLN A 104 -13.58 5.57 2.58
N ILE A 105 -12.53 5.37 1.78
CA ILE A 105 -11.22 4.91 2.26
C ILE A 105 -10.67 5.90 3.28
N ALA A 106 -10.67 7.20 2.94
CA ALA A 106 -10.13 8.22 3.81
C ALA A 106 -10.84 8.26 5.18
N ALA A 107 -12.18 8.16 5.17
CA ALA A 107 -12.98 8.10 6.39
C ALA A 107 -12.82 6.78 7.15
N GLY A 108 -12.65 5.66 6.44
CA GLY A 108 -12.48 4.34 7.05
C GLY A 108 -11.13 4.15 7.75
N LEU A 109 -10.07 4.81 7.27
CA LEU A 109 -8.75 4.77 7.89
C LEU A 109 -8.59 5.76 9.05
N GLU A 110 -9.43 6.79 9.14
CA GLU A 110 -9.33 7.83 10.17
C GLU A 110 -9.37 7.27 11.62
N PRO A 111 -10.28 6.35 12.00
CA PRO A 111 -10.28 5.75 13.33
C PRO A 111 -8.99 5.00 13.68
N ILE A 112 -8.37 4.33 12.69
CA ILE A 112 -7.13 3.57 12.86
C ILE A 112 -5.97 4.53 13.15
N LEU A 113 -5.83 5.56 12.31
CA LEU A 113 -4.80 6.59 12.46
C LEU A 113 -4.96 7.42 13.73
N ALA A 114 -6.21 7.72 14.12
CA ALA A 114 -6.52 8.44 15.36
C ALA A 114 -6.14 7.63 16.60
N ALA A 115 -6.31 6.30 16.55
CA ALA A 115 -5.87 5.39 17.61
C ALA A 115 -4.35 5.22 17.69
N GLY A 116 -3.60 5.69 16.68
CA GLY A 116 -2.15 5.58 16.60
C GLY A 116 -1.65 4.23 16.05
N ALA A 117 -2.54 3.37 15.58
CA ALA A 117 -2.18 2.14 14.89
C ALA A 117 -1.71 2.44 13.46
N VAL A 118 -0.76 1.64 12.97
CA VAL A 118 -0.28 1.71 11.59
C VAL A 118 -1.19 0.86 10.70
N PRO A 119 -1.87 1.43 9.70
CA PRO A 119 -2.61 0.63 8.74
C PRO A 119 -1.64 -0.12 7.81
N ILE A 120 -1.90 -1.42 7.58
CA ILE A 120 -1.35 -2.17 6.45
C ILE A 120 -2.51 -2.51 5.54
N VAL A 121 -2.50 -1.93 4.34
CA VAL A 121 -3.61 -2.06 3.40
C VAL A 121 -3.33 -3.18 2.40
N LEU A 122 -4.32 -4.06 2.25
CA LEU A 122 -4.38 -5.08 1.22
C LEU A 122 -5.24 -4.52 0.08
N GLY A 123 -4.61 -4.24 -1.04
CA GLY A 123 -5.21 -3.42 -2.08
C GLY A 123 -6.19 -4.16 -3.00
N GLY A 124 -6.86 -3.32 -3.80
CA GLY A 124 -7.35 -3.63 -5.12
C GLY A 124 -6.46 -2.94 -6.16
N ASP A 125 -7.02 -2.22 -7.13
CA ASP A 125 -6.19 -1.44 -8.06
C ASP A 125 -5.55 -0.21 -7.39
N HIS A 126 -4.49 0.34 -7.99
CA HIS A 126 -3.68 1.38 -7.34
C HIS A 126 -4.42 2.70 -7.11
N SER A 127 -5.63 2.91 -7.65
CA SER A 127 -6.39 4.14 -7.41
C SER A 127 -6.76 4.35 -5.93
N ILE A 128 -6.82 3.26 -5.15
CA ILE A 128 -7.17 3.30 -3.72
C ILE A 128 -6.20 4.16 -2.90
N VAL A 129 -4.94 4.27 -3.34
CA VAL A 129 -3.88 5.00 -2.62
C VAL A 129 -4.21 6.47 -2.44
N LEU A 130 -5.03 7.05 -3.33
CA LEU A 130 -5.49 8.43 -3.17
C LEU A 130 -6.30 8.61 -1.88
N GLY A 131 -7.18 7.67 -1.56
CA GLY A 131 -7.95 7.68 -0.31
C GLY A 131 -7.05 7.51 0.91
N GLU A 132 -6.05 6.64 0.80
CA GLU A 132 -5.06 6.38 1.86
C GLU A 132 -4.24 7.65 2.15
N LEU A 133 -3.70 8.29 1.11
CA LEU A 133 -2.93 9.53 1.21
C LEU A 133 -3.78 10.68 1.76
N ARG A 134 -5.06 10.78 1.41
CA ARG A 134 -6.00 11.76 2.00
C ARG A 134 -6.12 11.56 3.52
N ALA A 135 -6.22 10.32 4.00
CA ALA A 135 -6.28 10.03 5.43
C ALA A 135 -4.96 10.39 6.14
N HIS A 136 -3.83 9.94 5.60
CA HIS A 136 -2.52 10.19 6.18
C HIS A 136 -2.17 11.69 6.21
N ALA A 137 -2.45 12.43 5.13
CA ALA A 137 -2.15 13.85 5.05
C ALA A 137 -2.98 14.69 6.05
N ARG A 138 -4.24 14.31 6.32
CA ARG A 138 -5.05 14.96 7.38
C ARG A 138 -4.40 14.84 8.77
N ARG A 139 -3.74 13.71 9.05
CA ARG A 139 -3.12 13.45 10.35
C ARG A 139 -1.70 14.00 10.47
N HIS A 140 -0.92 13.93 9.39
CA HIS A 140 0.53 14.14 9.43
C HIS A 140 1.00 15.33 8.57
N GLY A 141 0.11 15.98 7.82
CA GLY A 141 0.49 16.86 6.72
C GLY A 141 1.05 16.08 5.52
N PRO A 142 1.58 16.77 4.50
CA PRO A 142 2.10 16.12 3.30
C PRO A 142 3.17 15.07 3.63
N VAL A 143 3.07 13.88 3.05
CA VAL A 143 3.99 12.75 3.30
C VAL A 143 4.99 12.56 2.17
N GLY A 144 6.17 12.01 2.48
CA GLY A 144 7.08 11.52 1.44
C GLY A 144 6.64 10.12 0.97
N VAL A 145 6.66 9.86 -0.34
CA VAL A 145 6.23 8.57 -0.91
C VAL A 145 7.44 7.76 -1.35
N VAL A 146 7.46 6.48 -0.99
CA VAL A 146 8.27 5.46 -1.65
C VAL A 146 7.32 4.59 -2.45
N LEU A 147 7.46 4.60 -3.76
CA LEU A 147 6.68 3.77 -4.68
C LEU A 147 7.61 2.75 -5.33
N LEU A 148 7.21 1.48 -5.28
CA LEU A 148 7.77 0.41 -6.10
C LEU A 148 6.68 -0.05 -7.06
N ASP A 149 6.88 0.20 -8.36
CA ASP A 149 5.85 0.05 -9.40
C ASP A 149 6.49 -0.05 -10.80
N ALA A 150 5.86 -0.75 -11.74
CA ALA A 150 6.23 -0.71 -13.16
C ALA A 150 5.84 0.61 -13.86
N HIS A 151 4.98 1.40 -13.24
CA HIS A 151 4.36 2.62 -13.75
C HIS A 151 4.57 3.78 -12.76
N ALA A 152 4.43 5.02 -13.25
CA ALA A 152 4.58 6.21 -12.40
C ALA A 152 3.27 6.64 -11.74
N ASP A 153 2.12 6.23 -12.30
CA ASP A 153 0.78 6.52 -11.80
C ASP A 153 0.46 8.01 -11.60
N THR A 154 1.02 8.81 -12.52
CA THR A 154 0.99 10.28 -12.54
C THR A 154 0.28 10.88 -13.75
N TRP A 155 -0.49 10.10 -14.52
CA TRP A 155 -1.24 10.65 -15.64
C TRP A 155 -2.39 11.56 -15.17
N ASP A 156 -2.86 12.42 -16.08
CA ASP A 156 -3.94 13.35 -15.77
C ASP A 156 -5.33 12.68 -15.74
N ALA A 157 -5.62 11.91 -16.77
CA ALA A 157 -6.94 11.33 -17.00
C ALA A 157 -6.89 10.18 -18.00
N TYR A 158 -7.90 9.31 -17.94
CA TYR A 158 -8.17 8.27 -18.94
C TYR A 158 -9.57 8.53 -19.50
N TYR A 159 -9.73 8.56 -20.82
CA TYR A 159 -11.04 8.70 -21.48
C TYR A 159 -11.90 9.90 -21.00
N GLY A 160 -11.28 10.97 -20.51
CA GLY A 160 -11.96 12.14 -19.96
C GLY A 160 -12.22 12.11 -18.45
N GLU A 161 -11.83 11.03 -17.77
CA GLU A 161 -12.06 10.82 -16.33
C GLU A 161 -10.75 10.87 -15.54
N ARG A 162 -10.77 11.54 -14.39
CA ARG A 162 -9.56 11.89 -13.62
C ARG A 162 -9.15 10.87 -12.55
N TYR A 163 -10.00 9.89 -12.27
CA TYR A 163 -9.82 8.92 -11.18
C TYR A 163 -9.65 7.51 -11.73
N PHE A 164 -8.43 7.21 -12.15
CA PHE A 164 -7.99 5.93 -12.68
C PHE A 164 -6.76 5.42 -11.93
N HIS A 165 -6.49 4.12 -12.02
CA HIS A 165 -5.34 3.49 -11.36
C HIS A 165 -3.99 4.14 -11.69
N GLY A 166 -3.79 4.69 -12.90
CA GLY A 166 -2.56 5.41 -13.27
C GLY A 166 -2.58 6.93 -13.06
N THR A 167 -3.51 7.46 -12.27
CA THR A 167 -3.61 8.90 -11.95
C THR A 167 -3.42 9.30 -10.47
N PRO A 168 -3.38 8.38 -9.47
CA PRO A 168 -3.58 8.76 -8.07
C PRO A 168 -2.49 9.68 -7.53
N PHE A 169 -1.23 9.54 -7.95
CA PHE A 169 -0.14 10.38 -7.43
C PHE A 169 -0.17 11.80 -8.00
N ARG A 170 -0.70 12.00 -9.21
CA ARG A 170 -0.96 13.34 -9.72
C ARG A 170 -2.09 14.03 -8.96
N ARG A 171 -3.17 13.30 -8.63
CA ARG A 171 -4.25 13.81 -7.75
C ARG A 171 -3.70 14.17 -6.37
N ALA A 172 -2.90 13.28 -5.78
CA ALA A 172 -2.29 13.51 -4.48
C ALA A 172 -1.35 14.73 -4.46
N LEU A 173 -0.60 14.96 -5.55
CA LEU A 173 0.22 16.17 -5.70
C LEU A 173 -0.64 17.44 -5.77
N GLU A 174 -1.67 17.45 -6.63
CA GLU A 174 -2.57 18.60 -6.78
C GLU A 174 -3.34 18.95 -5.50
N GLU A 175 -3.69 17.93 -4.71
CA GLU A 175 -4.35 18.08 -3.41
C GLU A 175 -3.38 18.42 -2.26
N GLY A 176 -2.07 18.48 -2.53
CA GLY A 176 -1.04 18.78 -1.52
C GLY A 176 -0.90 17.68 -0.46
N LEU A 177 -1.20 16.42 -0.80
CA LEU A 177 -1.13 15.28 0.13
C LEU A 177 0.28 14.71 0.27
N ILE A 178 1.15 14.98 -0.72
CA ILE A 178 2.49 14.43 -0.82
C ILE A 178 3.51 15.53 -1.10
N ASP A 179 4.73 15.31 -0.63
CA ASP A 179 5.88 16.15 -0.96
C ASP A 179 6.69 15.47 -2.07
N PRO A 180 6.68 15.98 -3.32
CA PRO A 180 7.38 15.35 -4.42
C PRO A 180 8.91 15.35 -4.22
N HIS A 181 9.46 16.34 -3.52
CA HIS A 181 10.90 16.44 -3.23
C HIS A 181 11.37 15.46 -2.16
N ARG A 182 10.45 14.87 -1.40
CA ARG A 182 10.72 13.76 -0.48
C ARG A 182 10.25 12.42 -1.02
N SER A 183 9.83 12.36 -2.28
CA SER A 183 9.25 11.16 -2.88
C SER A 183 10.17 10.52 -3.91
N LEU A 184 10.24 9.18 -3.89
CA LEU A 184 11.02 8.32 -4.77
C LEU A 184 10.10 7.24 -5.36
N LEU A 185 10.01 7.20 -6.69
CA LEU A 185 9.30 6.18 -7.43
C LEU A 185 10.34 5.32 -8.15
N ALA A 186 10.19 4.00 -8.09
CA ALA A 186 11.19 3.07 -8.60
C ALA A 186 10.57 1.86 -9.28
N GLY A 187 11.14 1.46 -10.42
CA GLY A 187 10.76 0.24 -11.14
C GLY A 187 10.15 0.47 -12.52
N MET A 188 9.94 1.74 -12.90
CA MET A 188 9.23 2.11 -14.12
C MET A 188 9.86 1.50 -15.37
N ARG A 189 9.07 0.75 -16.14
CA ARG A 189 9.52 -0.01 -17.32
C ARG A 189 8.39 -0.20 -18.33
N GLY A 190 8.75 -0.71 -19.52
CA GLY A 190 7.80 -0.92 -20.61
C GLY A 190 7.70 0.28 -21.55
N PRO A 191 6.95 0.15 -22.65
CA PRO A 191 6.76 1.24 -23.60
C PRO A 191 5.89 2.35 -22.97
N LEU A 192 6.29 3.61 -23.21
CA LEU A 192 5.58 4.81 -22.77
C LEU A 192 4.84 5.46 -23.95
N TYR A 193 3.85 6.30 -23.66
CA TYR A 193 3.19 7.10 -24.69
C TYR A 193 4.05 8.30 -25.10
N ALA A 194 4.79 8.88 -24.16
CA ALA A 194 5.72 9.98 -24.41
C ALA A 194 6.84 10.05 -23.36
N ALA A 195 7.93 10.76 -23.67
CA ALA A 195 8.98 11.06 -22.68
C ALA A 195 8.43 11.83 -21.45
N ALA A 196 7.37 12.62 -21.66
CA ALA A 196 6.65 13.36 -20.62
C ALA A 196 6.13 12.46 -19.49
N ASP A 197 5.86 11.18 -19.75
CA ASP A 197 5.42 10.21 -18.74
C ASP A 197 6.42 10.07 -17.58
N LEU A 198 7.71 10.35 -17.82
CA LEU A 198 8.75 10.40 -16.78
C LEU A 198 9.25 11.82 -16.51
N ASP A 199 9.32 12.67 -17.53
CA ASP A 199 9.90 14.01 -17.40
C ASP A 199 9.00 14.98 -16.63
N GLU A 200 7.67 14.86 -16.75
CA GLU A 200 6.74 15.69 -15.98
C GLU A 200 6.84 15.39 -14.47
N PRO A 201 6.74 14.13 -13.99
CA PRO A 201 6.95 13.83 -12.57
C PRO A 201 8.30 14.32 -12.05
N ARG A 202 9.38 14.17 -12.82
CA ARG A 202 10.69 14.73 -12.45
C ARG A 202 10.64 16.25 -12.30
N SER A 203 9.97 16.94 -13.21
CA SER A 203 9.83 18.40 -13.18
C SER A 203 9.05 18.91 -11.97
N TRP A 204 8.10 18.13 -11.45
CA TRP A 204 7.37 18.45 -10.22
C TRP A 204 8.17 18.17 -8.96
N GLY A 205 9.31 17.48 -9.11
CA GLY A 205 10.27 17.26 -8.07
C GLY A 205 10.50 15.81 -7.72
N PHE A 206 9.72 14.83 -8.23
CA PHE A 206 9.88 13.41 -7.92
C PHE A 206 11.26 12.87 -8.33
N GLU A 207 11.78 11.94 -7.54
CA GLU A 207 12.90 11.12 -7.97
C GLU A 207 12.36 9.86 -8.65
N ILE A 208 12.81 9.61 -9.87
CA ILE A 208 12.34 8.54 -10.74
C ILE A 208 13.53 7.62 -11.04
N VAL A 209 13.51 6.42 -10.45
CA VAL A 209 14.50 5.36 -10.72
C VAL A 209 13.86 4.36 -11.68
N THR A 210 14.32 4.31 -12.92
CA THR A 210 13.74 3.40 -13.91
C THR A 210 14.01 1.94 -13.54
N GLY A 211 13.24 1.01 -14.09
CA GLY A 211 13.46 -0.43 -13.88
C GLY A 211 14.84 -0.89 -14.32
N ASP A 212 15.40 -0.31 -15.40
CA ASP A 212 16.75 -0.62 -15.87
C ASP A 212 17.82 -0.12 -14.89
N GLU A 213 17.64 1.08 -14.32
CA GLU A 213 18.54 1.62 -13.31
C GLU A 213 18.45 0.82 -12.00
N LEU A 214 17.24 0.55 -11.52
CA LEU A 214 16.99 -0.19 -10.28
C LEU A 214 17.63 -1.59 -10.30
N ARG A 215 17.63 -2.28 -11.46
CA ARG A 215 18.28 -3.59 -11.64
C ARG A 215 19.79 -3.55 -11.41
N THR A 216 20.42 -2.38 -11.53
CA THR A 216 21.87 -2.21 -11.26
C THR A 216 22.16 -1.95 -9.79
N TRP A 217 21.15 -1.66 -8.97
CA TRP A 217 21.31 -1.34 -7.55
C TRP A 217 21.21 -2.58 -6.67
N SER A 218 22.02 -2.63 -5.60
CA SER A 218 21.79 -3.57 -4.51
C SER A 218 20.61 -3.11 -3.63
N PRO A 219 19.96 -4.02 -2.88
CA PRO A 219 18.95 -3.63 -1.89
C PRO A 219 19.47 -2.62 -0.85
N GLU A 220 20.74 -2.73 -0.47
CA GLU A 220 21.39 -1.78 0.45
C GLU A 220 21.52 -0.39 -0.19
N HIS A 221 21.92 -0.31 -1.46
CA HIS A 221 21.99 0.95 -2.20
C HIS A 221 20.61 1.60 -2.29
N TYR A 222 19.60 0.84 -2.72
CA TYR A 222 18.22 1.34 -2.80
C TYR A 222 17.73 1.85 -1.44
N GLY A 223 17.90 1.06 -0.38
CA GLY A 223 17.49 1.45 0.97
C GLY A 223 18.19 2.71 1.48
N ARG A 224 19.48 2.90 1.16
CA ARG A 224 20.20 4.15 1.48
C ARG A 224 19.63 5.32 0.70
N ARG A 225 19.40 5.17 -0.60
CA ARG A 225 18.85 6.24 -1.45
C ARG A 225 17.46 6.67 -0.99
N VAL A 226 16.61 5.71 -0.66
CA VAL A 226 15.28 5.96 -0.07
C VAL A 226 15.39 6.79 1.21
N ARG A 227 16.30 6.45 2.13
CA ARG A 227 16.50 7.21 3.38
C ARG A 227 16.99 8.65 3.12
N GLU A 228 17.94 8.82 2.21
CA GLU A 228 18.44 10.15 1.82
C GLU A 228 17.31 11.01 1.23
N ARG A 229 16.48 10.39 0.40
CA ARG A 229 15.39 11.07 -0.30
C ARG A 229 14.24 11.46 0.63
N LEU A 230 13.80 10.54 1.49
CA LEU A 230 12.73 10.80 2.46
C LEU A 230 13.12 11.83 3.52
N GLY A 231 14.41 11.89 3.88
CA GLY A 231 14.91 12.71 4.98
C GLY A 231 14.22 12.39 6.29
N THR A 232 13.86 13.42 7.06
CA THR A 232 13.08 13.31 8.29
C THR A 232 11.62 13.65 8.04
N GLY A 233 10.69 12.88 8.61
CA GLY A 233 9.25 13.17 8.56
C GLY A 233 8.42 11.94 8.25
N PRO A 234 7.08 12.08 8.13
CA PRO A 234 6.21 10.98 7.78
C PRO A 234 6.52 10.48 6.36
N ALA A 235 6.47 9.17 6.20
CA ALA A 235 6.71 8.47 4.95
C ALA A 235 5.59 7.45 4.70
N TYR A 236 5.24 7.28 3.44
CA TYR A 236 4.25 6.32 2.96
C TYR A 236 4.94 5.37 1.97
N LEU A 237 4.77 4.07 2.15
CA LEU A 237 5.27 3.04 1.24
C LEU A 237 4.09 2.47 0.45
N SER A 238 4.12 2.64 -0.87
CA SER A 238 3.24 1.93 -1.81
C SER A 238 4.04 0.88 -2.56
N PHE A 239 3.50 -0.32 -2.64
CA PHE A 239 4.10 -1.44 -3.35
C PHE A 239 3.08 -2.01 -4.33
N ASP A 240 3.21 -1.67 -5.60
CA ASP A 240 2.48 -2.35 -6.66
C ASP A 240 3.18 -3.67 -6.98
N ILE A 241 2.40 -4.75 -7.06
CA ILE A 241 2.94 -6.09 -7.31
C ILE A 241 3.52 -6.21 -8.73
N ASP A 242 3.08 -5.38 -9.67
CA ASP A 242 3.54 -5.38 -11.05
C ASP A 242 4.99 -4.89 -11.21
N VAL A 243 5.60 -4.31 -10.15
CA VAL A 243 7.03 -4.00 -10.12
C VAL A 243 7.87 -5.27 -10.30
N LEU A 244 7.33 -6.41 -9.87
CA LEU A 244 7.95 -7.72 -10.03
C LEU A 244 7.83 -8.22 -11.46
N ASP A 245 8.77 -9.09 -11.87
CA ASP A 245 8.66 -9.77 -13.15
C ASP A 245 7.40 -10.65 -13.18
N PRO A 246 6.64 -10.72 -14.29
CA PRO A 246 5.45 -11.56 -14.41
C PRO A 246 5.69 -13.06 -14.14
N ALA A 247 6.95 -13.53 -14.22
CA ALA A 247 7.30 -14.87 -13.77
C ALA A 247 7.04 -15.11 -12.26
N PHE A 248 7.06 -14.05 -11.46
CA PHE A 248 6.80 -14.09 -10.00
C PHE A 248 5.44 -13.50 -9.62
N ALA A 249 4.95 -12.50 -10.38
CA ALA A 249 3.67 -11.85 -10.16
C ALA A 249 2.76 -11.91 -11.41
N PRO A 250 2.28 -13.11 -11.81
CA PRO A 250 1.45 -13.24 -13.02
C PRO A 250 0.01 -12.73 -12.85
N GLY A 251 -0.45 -12.56 -11.60
CA GLY A 251 -1.80 -12.10 -11.26
C GLY A 251 -1.82 -10.63 -10.88
N THR A 252 -1.63 -9.77 -11.88
CA THR A 252 -1.66 -8.30 -11.76
C THR A 252 -2.33 -7.65 -12.96
#